data_AF-A0A7C1BMG2-F1
#
_entry.id   AF-A0A7C1BMG2-F1
#
_cell.length_a   1.000
_cell.length_b   1.000
_cell.length_c   1.000
_cell.angle_alpha   90.00
_cell.angle_beta   90.00
_cell.angle_gamma   90.00
#
_symmetry.space_group_name_H-M   'P 1'
#
loop_
_entity.id
_entity.type
_entity.pdbx_description
1 polymer ?
#
loop_
_entity_poly.entity_id
_entity_poly.type
_entity_poly.pdbx_seq_one_letter_code
_entity_poly.pdbx_strand_id
1 'polypeptide(L)'
;MNFILADRASQLDFEHYEAVRMQELDGGRREDLVKFWGYWNADGFGSHYALVQYSGMGVEVKPEEAVPGDFMNISWKGGLGHSVVFLGWYISGDSLKYVVYWSSQRVTNGLADQIVPLEKIKCVKIVRLTKPENLFQFDVDNEENLDIRG
;
A
#
# COMPACT_ATOMS: atom_id res chain seq x y z
N MET A 1 -5.91 -18.10 -8.45
CA MET A 1 -4.61 -18.77 -8.72
C MET A 1 -3.82 -17.89 -9.68
N ASN A 2 -2.60 -17.48 -9.32
CA ASN A 2 -1.76 -16.64 -10.17
C ASN A 2 -1.11 -17.50 -11.27
N PHE A 3 -1.66 -17.45 -12.48
CA PHE A 3 -1.15 -18.22 -13.63
C PHE A 3 0.09 -17.60 -14.27
N ILE A 4 0.49 -16.38 -13.89
CA ILE A 4 1.68 -15.71 -14.42
C ILE A 4 2.96 -16.33 -13.84
N LEU A 5 2.89 -16.88 -12.63
CA LEU A 5 4.02 -17.46 -11.91
C LEU A 5 3.66 -18.84 -11.35
N ALA A 6 2.93 -19.66 -12.11
CA ALA A 6 2.43 -20.97 -11.66
C ALA A 6 3.54 -21.86 -11.05
N ASP A 7 4.77 -21.73 -11.55
CA ASP A 7 5.93 -22.51 -11.16
C ASP A 7 6.68 -21.94 -9.94
N ARG A 8 6.33 -20.73 -9.48
CA ARG A 8 6.98 -20.07 -8.33
C ARG A 8 6.19 -20.15 -7.03
N ALA A 9 4.91 -20.55 -7.08
CA ALA A 9 4.15 -20.82 -5.86
C ALA A 9 4.79 -21.93 -5.02
N SER A 10 5.55 -22.84 -5.66
CA SER A 10 6.35 -23.90 -5.01
C SER A 10 7.63 -23.40 -4.32
N GLN A 11 7.97 -22.10 -4.41
CA GLN A 11 9.16 -21.53 -3.77
C GLN A 11 8.90 -21.04 -2.34
N LEU A 12 7.64 -20.82 -1.97
CA LEU A 12 7.27 -20.43 -0.60
C LEU A 12 7.06 -21.69 0.23
N ASP A 13 7.64 -21.72 1.44
CA ASP A 13 7.18 -22.67 2.43
C ASP A 13 5.72 -22.36 2.84
N PHE A 14 5.12 -23.29 3.57
CA PHE A 14 3.71 -23.16 3.96
C PHE A 14 3.45 -21.90 4.81
N GLU A 15 4.40 -21.52 5.67
CA GLU A 15 4.23 -20.40 6.58
C GLU A 15 4.20 -19.07 5.82
N HIS A 16 5.14 -18.86 4.90
CA HIS A 16 5.18 -17.67 4.06
C HIS A 16 4.03 -17.66 3.04
N TYR A 17 3.67 -18.81 2.48
CA TYR A 17 2.50 -18.94 1.61
C TYR A 17 1.23 -18.47 2.32
N GLU A 18 0.99 -18.97 3.54
CA GLU A 18 -0.15 -18.54 4.34
C GLU A 18 -0.03 -17.06 4.71
N ALA A 19 1.14 -16.59 5.14
CA ALA A 19 1.35 -15.19 5.52
C ALA A 19 1.02 -14.19 4.40
N VAL A 20 1.16 -14.57 3.12
CA VAL A 20 0.88 -13.72 1.95
C VAL A 20 -0.39 -14.11 1.19
N ARG A 21 -1.19 -15.03 1.74
CA ARG A 21 -2.48 -15.42 1.16
C ARG A 21 -3.49 -14.26 1.24
N MET A 22 -4.08 -13.90 0.10
CA MET A 22 -4.98 -12.75 -0.04
C MET A 22 -6.41 -12.98 0.47
N GLN A 23 -6.86 -14.23 0.50
CA GLN A 23 -8.24 -14.60 0.78
C GLN A 23 -8.29 -15.70 1.82
N GLU A 24 -9.37 -15.77 2.59
CA GLU A 24 -9.65 -16.90 3.45
C GLU A 24 -9.97 -18.17 2.65
N LEU A 25 -10.00 -19.33 3.33
CA LEU A 25 -10.14 -20.63 2.64
C LEU A 25 -11.50 -20.77 1.97
N ASP A 26 -12.49 -20.04 2.46
CA ASP A 26 -13.84 -19.91 1.89
C ASP A 26 -13.91 -18.90 0.73
N GLY A 27 -12.80 -18.26 0.36
CA GLY A 27 -12.72 -17.22 -0.66
C GLY A 27 -13.08 -15.81 -0.15
N GLY A 28 -13.37 -15.67 1.14
CA GLY A 28 -13.62 -14.38 1.79
C GLY A 28 -12.41 -13.45 1.80
N ARG A 29 -12.66 -12.18 2.14
CA ARG A 29 -11.57 -11.20 2.35
C ARG A 29 -10.73 -11.64 3.55
N ARG A 30 -9.40 -11.47 3.44
CA ARG A 30 -8.48 -11.61 4.59
C ARG A 30 -8.86 -10.63 5.70
N GLU A 31 -8.96 -11.11 6.93
CA GLU A 31 -9.26 -10.25 8.08
C GLU A 31 -8.22 -9.12 8.23
N ASP A 32 -8.68 -7.94 8.64
CA ASP A 32 -7.82 -6.78 8.81
C ASP A 32 -6.79 -7.05 9.92
N LEU A 33 -5.59 -6.51 9.75
CA LEU A 33 -4.44 -6.73 10.64
C LEU A 33 -3.95 -8.20 10.73
N VAL A 34 -4.49 -9.10 9.91
CA VAL A 34 -4.00 -10.48 9.82
C VAL A 34 -3.00 -10.63 8.69
N LYS A 35 -1.72 -10.77 9.06
CA LYS A 35 -0.61 -11.07 8.15
C LYS A 35 -0.55 -10.04 6.99
N PHE A 36 0.08 -10.35 5.86
CA PHE A 36 0.46 -9.33 4.88
C PHE A 36 -0.74 -8.51 4.34
N TRP A 37 -1.77 -9.20 3.82
CA TRP A 37 -2.91 -8.52 3.20
C TRP A 37 -3.92 -7.96 4.20
N GLY A 38 -3.95 -8.49 5.43
CA GLY A 38 -4.70 -7.88 6.51
C GLY A 38 -4.10 -6.53 6.91
N TYR A 39 -2.77 -6.44 7.04
CA TYR A 39 -2.09 -5.17 7.27
C TYR A 39 -2.23 -4.21 6.10
N TRP A 40 -2.12 -4.71 4.87
CA TRP A 40 -2.30 -3.88 3.66
C TRP A 40 -3.67 -3.20 3.63
N ASN A 41 -4.72 -3.94 4.04
CA ASN A 41 -6.10 -3.51 3.95
C ASN A 41 -6.63 -2.81 5.20
N ALA A 42 -5.88 -2.81 6.30
CA ALA A 42 -6.29 -2.21 7.56
C ALA A 42 -6.41 -0.68 7.45
N ASP A 43 -7.25 -0.12 8.31
CA ASP A 43 -7.35 1.34 8.46
C ASP A 43 -6.00 1.95 8.90
N GLY A 44 -5.65 3.08 8.29
CA GLY A 44 -4.38 3.78 8.53
C GLY A 44 -3.41 3.66 7.35
N PHE A 45 -2.16 3.30 7.63
CA PHE A 45 -1.06 3.29 6.65
C PHE A 45 -0.71 1.87 6.20
N GLY A 46 -1.69 1.14 5.66
CA GLY A 46 -1.55 -0.29 5.37
C GLY A 46 -0.37 -0.68 4.48
N SER A 47 0.03 0.17 3.51
CA SER A 47 1.22 -0.11 2.69
C SER A 47 2.51 -0.06 3.52
N HIS A 48 2.57 0.81 4.54
CA HIS A 48 3.70 0.88 5.45
C HIS A 48 3.71 -0.29 6.42
N TYR A 49 2.56 -0.67 6.99
CA TYR A 49 2.47 -1.84 7.86
C TYR A 49 2.92 -3.11 7.13
N ALA A 50 2.37 -3.36 5.93
CA ALA A 50 2.67 -4.57 5.19
C ALA A 50 4.08 -4.59 4.58
N LEU A 51 4.52 -3.52 3.92
CA LEU A 51 5.79 -3.53 3.16
C LEU A 51 6.99 -3.11 3.99
N VAL A 52 6.84 -2.21 4.96
CA VAL A 52 7.98 -1.69 5.73
C VAL A 52 8.17 -2.49 7.01
N GLN A 53 7.11 -2.63 7.81
CA GLN A 53 7.20 -3.27 9.12
C GLN A 53 7.15 -4.80 9.02
N TYR A 54 6.11 -5.35 8.39
CA TYR A 54 5.88 -6.79 8.38
C TYR A 54 6.89 -7.55 7.51
N SER A 55 6.95 -7.20 6.21
CA SER A 55 7.78 -7.95 5.26
C SER A 55 9.16 -7.37 5.00
N GLY A 56 9.40 -6.11 5.39
CA GLY A 56 10.65 -5.40 5.08
C GLY A 56 10.97 -5.28 3.57
N MET A 57 9.98 -5.42 2.69
CA MET A 57 10.13 -5.28 1.23
C MET A 57 10.27 -3.82 0.77
N GLY A 58 9.79 -2.88 1.58
CA GLY A 58 9.71 -1.46 1.25
C GLY A 58 10.47 -0.57 2.22
N VAL A 59 10.63 0.68 1.82
CA VAL A 59 11.15 1.76 2.67
C VAL A 59 10.18 2.93 2.66
N GLU A 60 10.07 3.61 3.80
CA GLU A 60 9.36 4.89 3.86
C GLU A 60 10.11 5.95 3.03
N VAL A 61 9.36 6.74 2.26
CA VAL A 61 9.88 7.78 1.38
C VAL A 61 9.26 9.12 1.76
N LYS A 62 10.06 10.18 1.76
CA LYS A 62 9.55 11.53 2.00
C LYS A 62 8.74 12.04 0.80
N PRO A 63 7.70 12.89 1.00
CA PRO A 63 6.91 13.45 -0.11
C PRO A 63 7.74 14.09 -1.23
N GLU A 64 8.80 14.82 -0.89
CA GLU A 64 9.72 15.45 -1.83
C GLU A 64 10.60 14.48 -2.63
N GLU A 65 10.75 13.24 -2.17
CA GLU A 65 11.56 12.18 -2.78
C GLU A 65 10.69 11.13 -3.52
N ALA A 66 9.36 11.29 -3.45
CA ALA A 66 8.42 10.38 -4.07
C ALA A 66 8.52 10.39 -5.59
N VAL A 67 8.41 9.22 -6.20
CA VAL A 67 8.45 9.03 -7.66
C VAL A 67 7.23 8.24 -8.14
N PRO A 68 6.82 8.40 -9.41
CA PRO A 68 5.70 7.65 -9.95
C PRO A 68 5.88 6.14 -9.75
N GLY A 69 4.86 5.48 -9.20
CA GLY A 69 4.90 4.06 -8.85
C GLY A 69 5.05 3.76 -7.35
N ASP A 70 5.44 4.75 -6.53
CA ASP A 70 5.42 4.58 -5.07
C ASP A 70 4.00 4.35 -4.56
N PHE A 71 3.84 3.51 -3.54
CA PHE A 71 2.57 3.37 -2.84
C PHE A 71 2.37 4.57 -1.90
N MET A 72 1.16 5.12 -1.87
CA MET A 72 0.82 6.25 -1.02
C MET A 72 -0.48 5.95 -0.28
N ASN A 73 -0.44 6.01 1.05
CA ASN A 73 -1.63 6.10 1.87
C ASN A 73 -1.94 7.58 2.15
N ILE A 74 -3.13 8.03 1.77
CA ILE A 74 -3.63 9.39 1.98
C ILE A 74 -4.57 9.38 3.19
N SER A 75 -4.35 10.28 4.14
CA SER A 75 -5.33 10.61 5.18
C SER A 75 -6.02 11.93 4.82
N TRP A 76 -7.35 11.93 4.66
CA TRP A 76 -8.09 13.12 4.27
C TRP A 76 -8.46 13.98 5.49
N LYS A 77 -8.55 15.31 5.31
CA LYS A 77 -9.06 16.20 6.36
C LYS A 77 -10.53 15.92 6.73
N GLY A 78 -11.32 15.45 5.76
CA GLY A 78 -12.72 15.06 5.96
C GLY A 78 -12.91 13.70 6.65
N GLY A 79 -11.82 13.03 7.05
CA GLY A 79 -11.85 11.66 7.54
C GLY A 79 -11.71 10.63 6.41
N LEU A 80 -11.46 9.38 6.80
CA LEU A 80 -11.13 8.22 5.94
C LEU A 80 -9.68 8.24 5.40
N GLY A 81 -9.18 7.03 5.15
CA GLY A 81 -7.91 6.77 4.48
C GLY A 81 -8.12 6.31 3.04
N HIS A 82 -7.08 6.40 2.22
CA HIS A 82 -7.11 5.88 0.85
C HIS A 82 -5.73 5.37 0.42
N SER A 83 -5.66 4.16 -0.13
CA SER A 83 -4.42 3.58 -0.67
C SER A 83 -4.40 3.77 -2.19
N VAL A 84 -3.31 4.34 -2.70
CA VAL A 84 -3.15 4.71 -4.12
C VAL A 84 -1.74 4.43 -4.62
N VAL A 85 -1.57 4.46 -5.94
CA VAL A 85 -0.24 4.54 -6.56
C VAL A 85 0.03 6.00 -6.91
N PHE A 86 1.10 6.56 -6.35
CA PHE A 86 1.50 7.94 -6.61
C PHE A 86 1.97 8.09 -8.06
N LEU A 87 1.54 9.16 -8.75
CA LEU A 87 1.94 9.47 -10.12
C LEU A 87 2.69 10.80 -10.25
N GLY A 88 2.62 11.68 -9.25
CA GLY A 88 3.37 12.93 -9.26
C GLY A 88 2.74 14.07 -8.47
N TRP A 89 3.50 15.14 -8.30
CA TRP A 89 3.00 16.43 -7.83
C TRP A 89 2.75 17.35 -9.02
N TYR A 90 1.67 18.12 -8.97
CA TYR A 90 1.30 19.06 -10.02
C TYR A 90 1.08 20.46 -9.43
N ILE A 91 1.64 21.48 -10.07
CA ILE A 91 1.40 22.89 -9.75
C ILE A 91 0.65 23.50 -10.94
N SER A 92 -0.56 23.98 -10.71
CA SER A 92 -1.36 24.67 -11.73
C SER A 92 -0.86 26.10 -11.96
N GLY A 93 -1.34 26.73 -13.03
CA GLY A 93 -0.96 28.10 -13.40
C GLY A 93 -1.26 29.18 -12.34
N ASP A 94 -2.19 28.92 -11.43
CA ASP A 94 -2.52 29.76 -10.26
C ASP A 94 -1.72 29.40 -9.00
N SER A 95 -0.65 28.60 -9.13
CA SER A 95 0.23 28.14 -8.04
C SER A 95 -0.43 27.23 -7.00
N LEU A 96 -1.62 26.68 -7.28
CA LEU A 96 -2.21 25.64 -6.44
C LEU A 96 -1.49 24.30 -6.63
N LYS A 97 -1.30 23.57 -5.53
CA LYS A 97 -0.60 22.29 -5.51
C LYS A 97 -1.57 21.13 -5.47
N TYR A 98 -1.29 20.10 -6.26
CA TYR A 98 -2.07 18.89 -6.41
C TYR A 98 -1.19 17.65 -6.30
N VAL A 99 -1.81 16.54 -5.91
CA VAL A 99 -1.26 15.21 -6.12
C VAL A 99 -2.00 14.54 -7.27
N VAL A 100 -1.25 13.84 -8.10
CA VAL A 100 -1.75 12.95 -9.13
C VAL A 100 -1.52 11.52 -8.66
N TYR A 101 -2.55 10.69 -8.70
CA TYR A 101 -2.45 9.29 -8.30
C TYR A 101 -3.37 8.40 -9.14
N TRP A 102 -3.05 7.12 -9.21
CA TRP A 102 -3.90 6.08 -9.78
C TRP A 102 -4.59 5.29 -8.68
N SER A 103 -5.89 5.03 -8.84
CA SER A 103 -6.68 4.35 -7.82
C SER A 103 -7.80 3.48 -8.37
N SER A 104 -8.08 2.41 -7.64
CA SER A 104 -9.21 1.52 -7.84
C SER A 104 -10.39 1.89 -6.94
N GLN A 105 -11.21 2.86 -7.32
CA GLN A 105 -12.36 3.28 -6.53
C GLN A 105 -13.60 3.53 -7.40
N ARG A 106 -14.78 3.55 -6.79
CA ARG A 106 -16.04 3.71 -7.53
C ARG A 106 -16.06 4.97 -8.40
N VAL A 107 -15.53 6.08 -7.88
CA VAL A 107 -15.48 7.35 -8.62
C VAL A 107 -14.51 7.33 -9.80
N THR A 108 -13.58 6.36 -9.84
CA THR A 108 -12.69 6.13 -11.00
C THR A 108 -13.28 5.15 -12.02
N ASN A 109 -14.54 4.72 -11.86
CA ASN A 109 -15.17 3.69 -12.70
C ASN A 109 -14.33 2.39 -12.80
N GLY A 110 -13.73 2.00 -11.69
CA GLY A 110 -12.87 0.82 -11.63
C GLY A 110 -11.43 1.19 -11.39
N LEU A 111 -10.74 1.76 -12.39
CA LEU A 111 -9.29 2.07 -12.37
C LEU A 111 -9.01 3.33 -13.18
N ALA A 112 -8.58 4.43 -12.54
CA ALA A 112 -8.23 5.65 -13.26
C ALA A 112 -7.31 6.57 -12.44
N ASP A 113 -6.73 7.53 -13.17
CA ASP A 113 -5.98 8.64 -12.59
C ASP A 113 -6.93 9.63 -11.91
N GLN A 114 -6.44 10.28 -10.86
CA GLN A 114 -7.12 11.35 -10.13
C GLN A 114 -6.13 12.47 -9.86
N ILE A 115 -6.65 13.70 -9.89
CA ILE A 115 -5.91 14.91 -9.54
C ILE A 115 -6.68 15.58 -8.42
N VAL A 116 -6.06 15.71 -7.25
CA VAL A 116 -6.71 16.31 -6.07
C VAL A 116 -5.84 17.42 -5.46
N PRO A 117 -6.45 18.52 -4.98
CA PRO A 117 -5.72 19.58 -4.29
C PRO A 117 -5.08 19.07 -2.99
N LEU A 118 -3.84 19.48 -2.70
CA LEU A 118 -3.17 19.15 -1.44
C LEU A 118 -3.91 19.70 -0.21
N GLU A 119 -4.72 20.76 -0.39
CA GLU A 119 -5.51 21.33 0.70
C GLU A 119 -6.50 20.34 1.34
N LYS A 120 -6.92 19.30 0.61
CA LYS A 120 -7.86 18.28 1.10
C LYS A 120 -7.17 17.20 1.93
N ILE A 121 -5.85 17.10 1.83
CA ILE A 121 -5.04 16.06 2.44
C ILE A 121 -4.58 16.54 3.82
N LYS A 122 -4.72 15.68 4.83
CA LYS A 122 -4.20 15.90 6.17
C LYS A 122 -2.72 15.52 6.24
N CYS A 123 -2.39 14.33 5.78
CA CYS A 123 -1.03 13.81 5.68
C CYS A 123 -0.97 12.63 4.69
N VAL A 124 0.24 12.21 4.34
CA VAL A 124 0.50 11.05 3.47
C VAL A 124 1.60 10.19 4.06
N LYS A 125 1.49 8.88 3.90
CA LYS A 125 2.58 7.93 4.14
C LYS A 125 2.94 7.29 2.80
N ILE A 126 4.20 7.41 2.39
CA ILE A 126 4.68 6.95 1.08
C ILE A 126 5.68 5.83 1.30
N VAL A 127 5.54 4.77 0.50
CA VAL A 127 6.39 3.59 0.56
C VAL A 127 6.88 3.23 -0.83
N ARG A 128 8.19 3.04 -0.96
CA ARG A 128 8.81 2.50 -2.17
C ARG A 128 9.17 1.04 -1.97
N LEU A 129 8.71 0.18 -2.87
CA LEU A 129 9.15 -1.21 -2.94
C LEU A 129 10.61 -1.25 -3.40
N THR A 130 11.50 -1.82 -2.60
CA THR A 130 12.95 -1.84 -2.88
C THR A 130 13.57 -3.23 -2.79
N LYS A 131 12.99 -4.14 -2.01
CA LYS A 131 13.48 -5.50 -1.75
C LYS A 131 12.36 -6.54 -1.93
N PRO A 132 11.79 -6.69 -3.14
CA PRO A 132 10.70 -7.65 -3.37
C PRO A 132 11.04 -9.10 -3.00
N GLU A 133 12.33 -9.46 -3.01
CA GLU A 133 12.85 -10.77 -2.59
C GLU A 133 12.57 -11.10 -1.11
N ASN A 134 12.35 -10.10 -0.26
CA ASN A 134 12.03 -10.33 1.15
C ASN A 134 10.68 -11.03 1.34
N LEU A 135 9.81 -11.04 0.33
CA LEU A 135 8.56 -11.81 0.31
C LEU A 135 8.76 -13.29 0.68
N PHE A 136 9.94 -13.85 0.43
CA PHE A 136 10.24 -15.27 0.63
C PHE A 136 10.99 -15.58 1.95
N GLN A 137 11.35 -14.57 2.75
CA GLN A 137 12.30 -14.73 3.85
C GLN A 137 11.98 -13.88 5.10
N PHE A 138 10.85 -13.19 5.12
CA PHE A 138 10.50 -12.31 6.23
C PHE A 138 10.01 -13.10 7.44
N ASP A 139 10.24 -12.58 8.64
CA ASP A 139 9.70 -13.19 9.86
C ASP A 139 8.18 -13.00 9.90
N VAL A 140 7.44 -14.10 9.79
CA VAL A 140 5.98 -14.10 9.76
C VAL A 140 5.34 -13.75 11.11
N ASP A 141 6.13 -13.72 12.18
CA ASP A 141 5.70 -13.38 13.54
C ASP A 141 6.17 -11.98 13.96
N ASN A 142 6.67 -11.17 13.02
CA ASN A 142 6.95 -9.75 13.26
C ASN A 142 5.71 -9.02 13.81
N GLU A 143 5.94 -8.15 14.79
CA GLU A 143 4.92 -7.26 15.34
C GLU A 143 5.00 -5.86 14.70
N GLU A 144 3.82 -5.27 14.45
CA GLU A 144 3.67 -3.98 13.80
C GLU A 144 3.22 -2.92 14.81
N ASN A 145 3.89 -1.78 14.76
CA ASN A 145 3.43 -0.57 15.40
C ASN A 145 2.38 0.12 14.53
N LEU A 146 1.13 0.10 14.99
CA LEU A 146 0.00 0.78 14.36
C LEU A 146 -0.10 2.26 14.75
N ASP A 147 0.58 2.70 15.80
CA ASP A 147 0.65 4.11 16.22
C ASP A 147 1.87 4.81 15.59
N ILE A 148 1.79 5.01 14.27
CA ILE A 148 2.79 5.77 13.52
C ILE A 148 2.20 7.08 13.01
N ARG A 149 3.05 8.10 12.96
CA ARG A 149 2.68 9.41 12.42
C ARG A 149 2.79 9.40 10.90
N GLY A 150 1.81 10.00 10.23
CA GLY A 150 1.90 10.35 8.81
C GLY A 150 2.58 11.68 8.58
#